data_AF-A0A950Q7U7-F1
#
_entry.id   AF-A0A950Q7U7-F1
#
_cell.length_a   1.000
_cell.length_b   1.000
_cell.length_c   1.000
_cell.angle_alpha   90.00
_cell.angle_beta   90.00
_cell.angle_gamma   90.00
#
_symmetry.space_group_name_H-M   'P 1'
#
loop_
_entity.id
_entity.type
_entity.pdbx_description
1 polymer ?
#
loop_
_entity_poly.entity_id
_entity_poly.type
_entity_poly.pdbx_seq_one_letter_code
_entity_poly.pdbx_strand_id
1 'polypeptide(L)'
;MKFTTTILSAAALTLVLGAATANAAGFSAEPTFASCVHLKKKVSDALQANQSSDKYTDASRESRNAQTFCNSGLYKNGVEGYGRALALLGVS
;
A
#
# COMPACT_ATOMS: atom_id res chain seq x y z
N MET A 1 -28.39 43.04 -4.58
CA MET A 1 -27.47 43.81 -3.69
C MET A 1 -27.82 43.50 -2.24
N LYS A 2 -26.78 43.28 -1.43
CA LYS A 2 -26.77 43.25 0.05
C LYS A 2 -27.51 42.09 0.74
N PHE A 3 -26.77 41.03 1.05
CA PHE A 3 -27.05 40.23 2.24
C PHE A 3 -26.04 40.57 3.33
N THR A 4 -26.60 40.97 4.45
CA THR A 4 -25.99 41.65 5.59
C THR A 4 -25.10 40.71 6.38
N THR A 5 -23.97 41.26 6.82
CA THR A 5 -22.88 40.63 7.58
C THR A 5 -23.26 40.35 9.05
N THR A 6 -22.60 39.32 9.59
CA THR A 6 -22.16 39.10 11.00
C THR A 6 -23.18 38.56 12.02
N ILE A 7 -22.81 37.45 12.68
CA ILE A 7 -22.57 37.36 14.14
C ILE A 7 -21.67 36.13 14.39
N LEU A 8 -20.55 36.36 15.10
CA LEU A 8 -19.72 35.32 15.71
C LEU A 8 -20.53 34.58 16.79
N SER A 9 -20.42 33.26 16.83
CA SER A 9 -20.60 32.52 18.08
C SER A 9 -19.66 31.32 18.08
N ALA A 10 -18.61 31.45 18.87
CA ALA A 10 -17.74 30.37 19.28
C ALA A 10 -18.54 29.41 20.16
N ALA A 11 -18.76 28.19 19.68
CA ALA A 11 -19.20 27.07 20.50
C ALA A 11 -18.07 26.07 20.57
N ALA A 12 -17.44 26.06 21.73
CA ALA A 12 -16.39 25.16 22.14
C ALA A 12 -16.91 23.73 22.36
N LEU A 13 -15.98 22.78 22.24
CA LEU A 13 -16.01 21.41 22.79
C LEU A 13 -17.12 20.46 22.30
N THR A 14 -16.70 19.49 21.49
CA THR A 14 -16.81 18.08 21.90
C THR A 14 -15.63 17.30 21.34
N LEU A 15 -14.63 17.12 22.21
CA LEU A 15 -13.64 16.06 22.12
C LEU A 15 -14.38 14.72 22.15
N VAL A 16 -14.77 14.21 20.99
CA VAL A 16 -15.07 12.78 20.86
C VAL A 16 -13.73 12.09 20.70
N LEU A 17 -13.21 11.69 21.87
CA LEU A 17 -12.15 10.72 22.07
C LEU A 17 -12.66 9.35 21.56
N GLY A 18 -12.89 9.25 20.25
CA GLY A 18 -13.02 7.99 19.56
C GLY A 18 -11.65 7.36 19.54
N ALA A 19 -11.37 6.58 20.56
CA ALA A 19 -10.23 5.69 20.64
C ALA A 19 -10.28 4.72 19.45
N ALA A 20 -9.81 5.18 18.29
CA ALA A 20 -9.24 4.30 17.30
C ALA A 20 -8.01 3.71 17.97
N THR A 21 -8.22 2.57 18.63
CA THR A 21 -7.16 1.71 19.13
C THR A 21 -6.12 1.61 18.03
N ALA A 22 -4.95 2.18 18.29
CA ALA A 22 -3.75 2.01 17.49
C ALA A 22 -3.33 0.53 17.54
N ASN A 23 -4.12 -0.32 16.88
CA ASN A 23 -3.76 -1.70 16.56
C ASN A 23 -3.06 -1.69 15.21
N ALA A 24 -1.89 -1.06 15.20
CA ALA A 24 -0.83 -1.41 14.27
C ALA A 24 0.49 -1.06 14.95
N ALA A 25 0.80 -1.80 16.01
CA ALA A 25 2.17 -2.21 16.25
C ALA A 25 2.64 -3.04 15.04
N GLY A 26 2.81 -2.39 13.89
CA GLY A 26 3.59 -2.92 12.81
C GLY A 26 5.02 -2.83 13.30
N PHE A 27 5.52 -3.91 13.91
CA PHE A 27 6.94 -4.19 13.83
C PHE A 27 7.30 -3.94 12.37
N SER A 28 8.07 -2.88 12.10
CA SER A 28 8.73 -2.70 10.83
C SER A 28 9.80 -3.78 10.78
N ALA A 29 9.34 -5.02 10.64
CA ALA A 29 10.18 -6.19 10.49
C ALA A 29 10.91 -5.92 9.20
N GLU A 30 12.23 -5.76 9.33
CA GLU A 30 13.08 -5.43 8.22
C GLU A 30 12.77 -6.43 7.09
N PRO A 31 12.57 -5.96 5.84
CA PRO A 31 12.24 -6.84 4.73
C PRO A 31 13.21 -8.03 4.70
N THR A 32 12.69 -9.24 4.83
CA THR A 32 13.50 -10.46 4.84
C THR A 32 13.28 -11.26 3.55
N PHE A 33 14.09 -12.29 3.37
CA PHE A 33 13.83 -13.31 2.36
C PHE A 33 12.40 -13.89 2.47
N ALA A 34 11.89 -14.12 3.68
CA ALA A 34 10.53 -14.62 3.87
C ALA A 34 9.48 -13.62 3.34
N SER A 35 9.69 -12.32 3.55
CA SER A 35 8.83 -11.26 2.99
C SER A 35 8.79 -11.31 1.46
N CYS A 36 9.95 -11.49 0.83
CA CYS A 36 10.07 -11.67 -0.62
C CYS A 36 9.32 -12.92 -1.12
N VAL A 37 9.47 -14.07 -0.46
CA VAL A 37 8.77 -15.31 -0.86
C VAL A 37 7.27 -15.16 -0.75
N HIS A 38 6.79 -14.57 0.35
CA HIS A 38 5.36 -14.37 0.58
C HIS A 38 4.74 -13.41 -0.43
N LEU A 39 5.39 -12.27 -0.69
CA LEU A 39 4.90 -11.30 -1.67
C LEU A 39 5.01 -11.81 -3.11
N LYS A 40 6.06 -12.55 -3.45
CA LYS A 40 6.16 -13.22 -4.76
C LYS A 40 4.95 -14.11 -5.03
N LYS A 41 4.51 -14.87 -4.03
CA LYS A 41 3.31 -15.71 -4.14
C LYS A 41 2.06 -14.87 -4.37
N LYS A 42 1.83 -13.85 -3.54
CA LYS A 42 0.69 -12.92 -3.70
C LYS A 42 0.66 -12.27 -5.08
N VAL A 43 1.80 -11.80 -5.57
CA VAL A 43 1.91 -11.17 -6.90
C VAL A 43 1.65 -12.18 -8.01
N SER A 44 2.14 -13.42 -7.87
CA SER A 44 1.84 -14.50 -8.83
C SER A 44 0.33 -14.77 -8.90
N ASP A 45 -0.33 -14.91 -7.76
CA ASP A 45 -1.77 -15.15 -7.68
C ASP A 45 -2.55 -13.96 -8.26
N ALA A 46 -2.14 -12.73 -7.92
CA ALA A 46 -2.72 -11.51 -8.46
C ALA A 46 -2.57 -11.39 -9.98
N LEU A 47 -1.38 -11.71 -10.53
CA LEU A 47 -1.15 -11.69 -11.98
C LEU A 47 -2.04 -12.71 -12.69
N GLN A 48 -2.20 -13.91 -12.11
CA GLN A 48 -3.10 -14.92 -12.67
C GLN A 48 -4.57 -14.47 -12.65
N ALA A 49 -5.00 -13.81 -11.56
CA ALA A 49 -6.36 -13.28 -11.45
C ALA A 49 -6.64 -12.05 -12.33
N ASN A 50 -5.60 -11.30 -12.71
CA ASN A 50 -5.71 -10.02 -13.41
C ASN A 50 -5.08 -10.03 -14.81
N GLN A 51 -5.11 -11.17 -15.52
CA GLN A 51 -4.56 -11.28 -16.88
C GLN A 51 -5.19 -10.31 -17.88
N SER A 52 -6.44 -9.90 -17.65
CA SER A 52 -7.17 -8.94 -18.48
C SER A 52 -6.93 -7.47 -18.09
N SER A 53 -6.11 -7.20 -17.08
CA SER A 53 -5.80 -5.82 -16.66
C SER A 53 -4.92 -5.12 -17.69
N ASP A 54 -5.24 -3.86 -18.01
CA ASP A 54 -4.40 -3.00 -18.84
C ASP A 54 -3.01 -2.75 -18.23
N LYS A 55 -2.86 -3.01 -16.92
CA LYS A 55 -1.61 -2.88 -16.16
C LYS A 55 -0.87 -4.20 -15.97
N TYR A 56 -1.36 -5.30 -16.56
CA TYR A 56 -0.75 -6.62 -16.42
C TYR A 56 0.74 -6.63 -16.82
N THR A 57 1.06 -6.04 -17.97
CA THR A 57 2.45 -5.99 -18.47
C THR A 57 3.37 -5.21 -17.53
N ASP A 58 2.90 -4.06 -17.03
CA ASP A 58 3.67 -3.25 -16.08
C ASP A 58 3.86 -3.97 -14.74
N ALA A 59 2.80 -4.58 -14.20
CA ALA A 59 2.86 -5.35 -12.97
C ALA A 59 3.77 -6.57 -13.08
N SER A 60 3.74 -7.26 -14.22
CA SER A 60 4.63 -8.39 -14.52
C SER A 60 6.09 -7.94 -14.58
N ARG A 61 6.38 -6.77 -15.17
CA ARG A 61 7.72 -6.19 -15.19
C ARG A 61 8.21 -5.83 -13.78
N GLU A 62 7.39 -5.15 -12.99
CA GLU A 62 7.74 -4.80 -11.60
C GLU A 62 7.99 -6.06 -10.75
N SER A 63 7.18 -7.11 -10.92
CA SER A 63 7.37 -8.42 -10.27
C SER A 63 8.72 -9.06 -10.59
N ARG A 64 9.15 -9.03 -11.86
CA ARG A 64 10.45 -9.57 -12.27
C ARG A 64 11.61 -8.76 -11.71
N ASN A 65 11.51 -7.43 -11.75
CA ASN A 65 12.53 -6.56 -11.16
C ASN A 65 12.65 -6.76 -9.64
N ALA A 66 11.51 -6.87 -8.95
CA ALA A 66 11.43 -7.19 -7.54
C ALA A 66 12.11 -8.52 -7.20
N GLN A 67 11.89 -9.55 -8.04
CA GLN A 67 12.54 -10.84 -7.89
C GLN A 67 14.07 -10.73 -7.99
N THR A 68 14.58 -9.95 -8.93
CA THR A 68 16.03 -9.71 -9.06
C THR A 68 16.60 -9.09 -7.78
N PHE A 69 15.92 -8.09 -7.21
CA PHE A 69 16.35 -7.50 -5.93
C PHE A 69 16.32 -8.50 -4.78
N CYS A 70 15.25 -9.29 -4.66
CA CYS A 70 15.15 -10.33 -3.64
C CYS A 70 16.24 -11.39 -3.77
N ASN A 71 16.59 -11.79 -5.00
CA ASN A 71 17.66 -12.76 -5.26
C ASN A 71 19.05 -12.20 -4.94
N SER A 72 19.24 -10.88 -5.08
CA SER A 72 20.48 -10.19 -4.73
C SER A 72 20.59 -9.81 -3.25
N GLY A 73 19.65 -10.24 -2.40
CA GLY A 73 19.62 -9.89 -0.98
C GLY A 73 19.13 -8.47 -0.69
N LEU A 74 18.74 -7.71 -1.72
CA LEU A 74 18.19 -6.35 -1.60
C LEU A 74 16.69 -6.42 -1.28
N TYR A 75 16.35 -7.04 -0.15
CA TYR A 75 14.97 -7.40 0.19
C TYR A 75 14.03 -6.21 0.27
N LYS A 76 14.49 -5.05 0.75
CA LYS A 76 13.68 -3.83 0.79
C LYS A 76 13.19 -3.42 -0.60
N ASN A 77 14.12 -3.31 -1.56
CA ASN A 77 13.80 -2.94 -2.94
C ASN A 77 12.90 -3.99 -3.60
N GLY A 78 13.11 -5.28 -3.28
CA GLY A 78 12.29 -6.37 -3.78
C GLY A 78 10.85 -6.34 -3.24
N VAL A 79 10.69 -6.18 -1.92
CA VAL A 79 9.39 -6.04 -1.27
C VAL A 79 8.63 -4.81 -1.78
N GLU A 80 9.29 -3.67 -1.93
CA GLU A 80 8.70 -2.46 -2.52
C GLU A 80 8.27 -2.68 -3.98
N GLY A 81 9.09 -3.36 -4.79
CA GLY A 81 8.75 -3.70 -6.16
C GLY A 81 7.54 -4.63 -6.27
N TYR A 82 7.44 -5.64 -5.40
CA TYR A 82 6.24 -6.48 -5.33
C TYR A 82 5.01 -5.69 -4.87
N GLY A 83 5.17 -4.76 -3.93
CA GLY A 83 4.09 -3.85 -3.52
C GLY A 83 3.57 -3.01 -4.69
N ARG A 84 4.47 -2.44 -5.51
CA ARG A 84 4.09 -1.72 -6.73
C ARG A 84 3.38 -2.60 -7.75
N ALA A 85 3.82 -3.85 -7.92
CA ALA A 85 3.15 -4.80 -8.81
C ALA A 85 1.71 -5.08 -8.35
N LEU A 86 1.48 -5.27 -7.05
CA LEU A 86 0.12 -5.42 -6.50
C LEU A 86 -0.72 -4.16 -6.67
N ALA A 87 -0.14 -2.98 -6.47
CA ALA A 87 -0.85 -1.71 -6.62
C ALA A 87 -1.26 -1.45 -8.08
N LEU A 88 -0.42 -1.80 -9.05
CA LEU A 88 -0.74 -1.74 -10.48
C LEU A 88 -1.93 -2.64 -10.85
N LEU A 89 -2.08 -3.76 -10.16
CA LEU A 89 -3.20 -4.68 -10.32
C LEU A 89 -4.41 -4.32 -9.43
N GLY A 90 -4.31 -3.27 -8.59
CA GLY A 90 -5.38 -2.82 -7.71
C GLY A 90 -5.67 -3.76 -6.53
N VAL A 91 -4.69 -4.56 -6.10
CA VAL A 91 -4.86 -5.59 -5.04
C VAL A 91 -3.91 -5.41 -3.85
N SER A 92 -3.31 -4.23 -3.71
CA SER A 92 -2.38 -3.86 -2.62
C SER A 92 -3.09 -3.43 -1.35
#